data_AF-A0A1X6MKD7-F1
#
_entry.id   AF-A0A1X6MKD7-F1
#
_cell.length_a   1.000
_cell.length_b   1.000
_cell.length_c   1.000
_cell.angle_alpha   90.00
_cell.angle_beta   90.00
_cell.angle_gamma   90.00
#
_symmetry.space_group_name_H-M   'P 1'
#
loop_
_entity.id
_entity.type
_entity.pdbx_description
1 polymer ?
#
loop_
_entity_poly.entity_id
_entity_poly.type
_entity_poly.pdbx_seq_one_letter_code
_entity_poly.pdbx_strand_id
1 'polypeptide(L)'
;MHPHWYSTSPDLQRRLISLFILSLAPKSPITTLSPTPSSPQIIFNTELEYTRSPHDIAAVLRWALRHVRLEGDSFGGPNTNPWQWYTAFYETEREKHHPPSAFSEILVPQLPPAHLQLLVSTLELVSSLAAHSERNGISGSKLTKFIGLWLLAAQRTEDGDDWASFYARWERAGRILEHIFLAQIRDEMTRKKMPLRLSELVASYPYTRASTIEEGLLPRPRLSSRRYDALHVRVETQLPDFTTPRPKQHPLRIIADAIKAEVISQSGQYQDIWDAIKR
;
A
#
# COMPACT_ATOMS: atom_id res chain seq x y z
N MET A 1 16.03 0.36 -4.35
CA MET A 1 15.58 -0.85 -3.60
C MET A 1 16.71 -1.85 -3.64
N HIS A 2 17.34 -2.18 -2.51
CA HIS A 2 18.16 -3.39 -2.47
C HIS A 2 17.20 -4.59 -2.60
N PRO A 3 17.34 -5.44 -3.63
CA PRO A 3 16.42 -6.55 -3.86
C PRO A 3 16.42 -7.56 -2.71
N HIS A 4 17.48 -7.58 -1.90
CA HIS A 4 17.66 -8.48 -0.77
C HIS A 4 18.23 -7.69 0.42
N TRP A 5 17.50 -7.68 1.52
CA TRP A 5 18.07 -7.32 2.82
C TRP A 5 19.01 -8.47 3.20
N TYR A 6 20.11 -8.21 3.91
CA TYR A 6 21.07 -9.27 4.28
C TYR A 6 20.44 -10.44 5.06
N SER A 7 19.23 -10.28 5.58
CA SER A 7 18.45 -11.26 6.33
C SER A 7 17.40 -12.02 5.49
N THR A 8 17.28 -11.80 4.17
CA THR A 8 16.28 -12.50 3.34
C THR A 8 16.87 -13.70 2.62
N SER A 9 16.26 -14.88 2.78
CA SER A 9 16.66 -16.11 2.06
C SER A 9 15.68 -16.43 0.94
N PRO A 10 16.08 -16.34 -0.35
CA PRO A 10 15.18 -16.62 -1.47
C PRO A 10 14.70 -18.08 -1.49
N ASP A 11 15.54 -19.02 -1.06
CA ASP A 11 15.18 -20.44 -1.03
C ASP A 11 14.15 -20.73 0.07
N LEU A 12 14.28 -20.07 1.23
CA LEU A 12 13.28 -20.17 2.28
C LEU A 12 11.94 -19.57 1.83
N GLN A 13 11.96 -18.41 1.16
CA GLN A 13 10.75 -17.79 0.61
C GLN A 13 10.05 -18.71 -0.39
N ARG A 14 10.80 -19.33 -1.31
CA ARG A 14 10.24 -20.31 -2.26
C ARG A 14 9.66 -21.52 -1.54
N ARG A 15 10.36 -22.05 -0.54
CA ARG A 15 9.90 -23.18 0.27
C ARG A 15 8.57 -22.86 0.98
N LEU A 16 8.50 -21.71 1.65
CA LEU A 16 7.28 -21.25 2.34
C LEU A 16 6.12 -21.04 1.37
N ILE A 17 6.38 -20.45 0.19
CA ILE A 17 5.37 -20.28 -0.86
C ILE A 17 4.85 -21.64 -1.33
N SER A 18 5.74 -22.61 -1.61
CA SER A 18 5.35 -23.95 -2.04
C SER A 18 4.52 -24.67 -0.97
N LEU A 19 4.93 -24.60 0.30
CA LEU A 19 4.17 -25.17 1.42
C LEU A 19 2.80 -24.52 1.59
N PHE A 20 2.71 -23.20 1.41
CA PHE A 20 1.44 -22.48 1.42
C PHE A 20 0.51 -22.99 0.31
N ILE A 21 0.99 -23.06 -0.94
CA ILE A 21 0.19 -23.59 -2.07
C ILE A 21 -0.26 -25.03 -1.80
N LEU A 22 0.62 -25.88 -1.29
CA LEU A 22 0.29 -27.27 -0.94
C LEU A 22 -0.74 -27.36 0.18
N SER A 23 -0.76 -26.40 1.11
CA SER A 23 -1.77 -26.35 2.18
C SER A 23 -3.17 -25.96 1.68
N LEU A 24 -3.25 -25.32 0.50
CA LEU A 24 -4.52 -24.98 -0.17
C LEU A 24 -5.07 -26.14 -1.01
N ALA A 25 -4.28 -27.18 -1.28
CA ALA A 25 -4.71 -28.31 -2.09
C ALA A 25 -5.85 -29.08 -1.38
N PRO A 26 -6.84 -29.60 -2.13
CA PRO A 26 -7.94 -30.38 -1.55
C PRO A 26 -7.37 -31.59 -0.81
N LYS A 27 -7.95 -31.90 0.36
CA LYS A 27 -7.52 -33.04 1.20
C LYS A 27 -7.67 -34.33 0.38
N SER A 28 -6.56 -34.93 -0.04
CA SER A 28 -6.59 -36.25 -0.65
C SER A 28 -7.14 -37.27 0.36
N PRO A 29 -7.96 -38.24 -0.08
CA PRO A 29 -8.45 -39.29 0.79
C PRO A 29 -7.28 -40.08 1.38
N ILE A 30 -7.29 -40.23 2.71
CA ILE A 30 -6.29 -41.00 3.46
C ILE A 30 -6.41 -42.45 3.00
N THR A 31 -5.43 -42.91 2.23
CA THR A 31 -5.36 -44.30 1.78
C THR A 31 -4.41 -45.05 2.70
N THR A 32 -4.80 -46.22 3.19
CA THR A 32 -4.07 -47.05 4.16
C THR A 32 -2.66 -47.49 3.73
N LEU A 33 -2.28 -47.22 2.46
CA LEU A 33 -1.00 -47.58 1.86
C LEU A 33 0.01 -46.41 1.82
N SER A 34 -0.38 -45.21 2.28
CA SER A 34 0.49 -44.04 2.33
C SER A 34 0.24 -43.25 3.62
N PRO A 35 1.00 -43.49 4.70
CA PRO A 35 0.96 -42.62 5.86
C PRO A 35 1.53 -41.27 5.44
N THR A 36 0.68 -40.34 5.02
CA THR A 36 1.12 -39.00 4.65
C THR A 36 1.79 -38.38 5.87
N PRO A 37 3.10 -38.05 5.82
CA PRO A 37 3.82 -37.56 6.98
C PRO A 37 3.36 -36.13 7.25
N SER A 38 2.48 -35.94 8.23
CA SER A 38 1.88 -34.65 8.64
C SER A 38 1.11 -33.89 7.53
N SER A 39 0.01 -33.23 7.88
CA SER A 39 -0.73 -32.43 6.88
C SER A 39 0.15 -31.28 6.36
N PRO A 40 0.13 -30.93 5.06
CA PRO A 40 0.92 -29.82 4.52
C PRO A 40 0.72 -28.49 5.26
N GLN A 41 -0.49 -28.28 5.80
CA GLN A 41 -0.82 -27.13 6.65
C GLN A 41 -0.05 -27.12 7.97
N ILE A 42 0.12 -28.28 8.62
CA ILE A 42 0.93 -28.40 9.84
C ILE A 42 2.39 -28.06 9.52
N ILE A 43 2.93 -28.64 8.44
CA ILE A 43 4.32 -28.37 8.02
C ILE A 43 4.51 -26.87 7.73
N PHE A 44 3.56 -26.24 7.03
CA PHE A 44 3.60 -24.80 6.77
C PHE A 44 3.60 -23.97 8.07
N ASN A 45 2.71 -24.27 9.01
CA ASN A 45 2.65 -23.57 10.29
C ASN A 45 3.94 -23.75 11.11
N THR A 46 4.48 -24.96 11.14
CA THR A 46 5.75 -25.26 11.80
C THR A 46 6.90 -24.47 11.16
N GLU A 47 6.99 -24.42 9.84
CA GLU A 47 8.03 -23.64 9.15
C GLU A 47 7.87 -22.12 9.34
N LEU A 48 6.63 -21.61 9.47
CA LEU A 48 6.39 -20.21 9.84
C LEU A 48 6.92 -19.90 11.24
N GLU A 49 6.72 -20.78 12.21
CA GLU A 49 7.20 -20.60 13.59
C GLU A 49 8.74 -20.62 13.68
N TYR A 50 9.40 -21.48 12.90
CA TYR A 50 10.86 -21.60 12.90
C TYR A 50 11.58 -20.62 11.97
N THR A 51 10.84 -19.84 11.16
CA THR A 51 11.43 -18.84 10.27
C THR A 51 12.06 -17.72 11.10
N ARG A 52 13.40 -17.63 11.05
CA ARG A 52 14.18 -16.65 11.85
C ARG A 52 13.99 -15.20 11.40
N SER A 53 13.71 -14.97 10.11
CA SER A 53 13.67 -13.64 9.52
C SER A 53 12.23 -13.19 9.27
N PRO A 54 11.76 -12.10 9.91
CA PRO A 54 10.42 -11.58 9.65
C PRO A 54 10.27 -11.04 8.23
N HIS A 55 11.38 -10.72 7.55
CA HIS A 55 11.36 -10.24 6.17
C HIS A 55 10.95 -11.33 5.18
N ASP A 56 11.26 -12.59 5.47
CA ASP A 56 10.87 -13.73 4.63
C ASP A 56 9.36 -13.96 4.74
N ILE A 57 8.80 -13.92 5.95
CA ILE A 57 7.35 -14.00 6.18
C ILE A 57 6.63 -12.85 5.46
N ALA A 58 7.15 -11.62 5.60
CA ALA A 58 6.59 -10.45 4.91
C ALA A 58 6.73 -10.55 3.38
N ALA A 59 7.74 -11.23 2.85
CA ALA A 59 7.86 -11.49 1.41
C ALA A 59 6.80 -12.49 0.94
N VAL A 60 6.57 -13.57 1.68
CA VAL A 60 5.53 -14.56 1.40
C VAL A 60 4.14 -13.92 1.45
N LEU A 61 3.84 -13.09 2.46
CA LEU A 61 2.58 -12.34 2.53
C LEU A 61 2.37 -11.42 1.33
N ARG A 62 3.39 -10.64 0.96
CA ARG A 62 3.33 -9.77 -0.24
C ARG A 62 3.14 -10.58 -1.52
N TRP A 63 3.78 -11.74 -1.61
CA TRP A 63 3.56 -12.67 -2.72
C TRP A 63 2.11 -13.16 -2.74
N ALA A 64 1.58 -13.62 -1.61
CA ALA A 64 0.22 -14.15 -1.50
C ALA A 64 -0.82 -13.08 -1.89
N LEU A 65 -0.72 -11.86 -1.37
CA LEU A 65 -1.60 -10.75 -1.73
C LEU A 65 -1.54 -10.41 -3.24
N ARG A 66 -0.38 -10.55 -3.87
CA ARG A 66 -0.23 -10.34 -5.33
C ARG A 66 -0.78 -11.47 -6.19
N HIS A 67 -1.04 -12.65 -5.62
CA HIS A 67 -1.52 -13.82 -6.35
C HIS A 67 -2.92 -14.26 -5.93
N VAL A 68 -3.47 -13.67 -4.85
CA VAL A 68 -4.87 -13.80 -4.49
C VAL A 68 -5.74 -13.39 -5.67
N ARG A 69 -6.74 -14.21 -5.96
CA ARG A 69 -7.81 -13.92 -6.91
C ARG A 69 -9.08 -13.71 -6.11
N LEU A 70 -9.70 -12.55 -6.30
CA LEU A 70 -10.98 -12.24 -5.68
C LEU A 70 -12.09 -12.95 -6.44
N GLU A 71 -13.20 -13.20 -5.77
CA GLU A 71 -14.39 -13.78 -6.38
C GLU A 71 -15.18 -12.66 -7.11
N GLY A 72 -15.31 -12.79 -8.42
CA GLY A 72 -16.00 -11.80 -9.26
C GLY A 72 -15.13 -10.61 -9.67
N ASP A 73 -15.77 -9.62 -10.30
CA ASP A 73 -15.08 -8.49 -10.95
C ASP A 73 -14.81 -7.30 -10.01
N SER A 74 -15.41 -7.29 -8.81
CA SER A 74 -15.20 -6.24 -7.81
C SER A 74 -15.16 -6.77 -6.39
N PHE A 75 -14.55 -6.01 -5.48
CA PHE A 75 -14.45 -6.37 -4.06
C PHE A 75 -15.81 -6.39 -3.34
N GLY A 76 -16.74 -5.52 -3.74
CA GLY A 76 -18.08 -5.42 -3.14
C GLY A 76 -19.17 -6.20 -3.87
N GLY A 77 -18.82 -7.24 -4.64
CA GLY A 77 -19.78 -8.07 -5.36
C GLY A 77 -19.90 -7.76 -6.86
N PRO A 78 -20.95 -8.25 -7.54
CA PRO A 78 -21.12 -8.05 -8.99
C PRO A 78 -21.55 -6.61 -9.28
N ASN A 79 -20.59 -5.75 -9.61
CA ASN A 79 -20.83 -4.36 -9.96
C ASN A 79 -20.18 -4.04 -11.31
N THR A 80 -20.78 -3.13 -12.07
CA THR A 80 -20.23 -2.65 -13.35
C THR A 80 -18.96 -1.82 -13.14
N ASN A 81 -18.82 -1.13 -12.00
CA ASN A 81 -17.63 -0.34 -11.66
C ASN A 81 -16.91 -0.93 -10.43
N PRO A 82 -15.58 -1.15 -10.47
CA PRO A 82 -14.82 -1.79 -9.41
C PRO A 82 -14.87 -1.05 -8.05
N TRP A 83 -15.15 0.25 -8.04
CA TRP A 83 -15.16 1.09 -6.84
C TRP A 83 -16.55 1.51 -6.37
N GLN A 84 -17.62 1.05 -7.03
CA GLN A 84 -18.99 1.50 -6.74
C GLN A 84 -19.43 1.23 -5.30
N TRP A 85 -19.11 0.05 -4.76
CA TRP A 85 -19.37 -0.32 -3.37
C TRP A 85 -18.74 0.69 -2.38
N TYR A 86 -17.54 1.17 -2.67
CA TYR A 86 -16.87 2.14 -1.81
C TYR A 86 -17.53 3.51 -1.92
N THR A 87 -17.93 3.94 -3.11
CA THR A 87 -18.64 5.21 -3.28
C THR A 87 -19.96 5.21 -2.51
N ALA A 88 -20.73 4.11 -2.57
CA ALA A 88 -21.95 3.94 -1.78
C ALA A 88 -21.68 3.99 -0.27
N PHE A 89 -20.62 3.31 0.21
CA PHE A 89 -20.18 3.40 1.60
C PHE A 89 -19.81 4.85 2.01
N TYR A 90 -18.99 5.53 1.21
CA TYR A 90 -18.53 6.89 1.48
C TYR A 90 -19.69 7.90 1.55
N GLU A 91 -20.64 7.82 0.61
CA GLU A 91 -21.80 8.70 0.58
C GLU A 91 -22.74 8.44 1.76
N THR A 92 -23.04 7.17 2.04
CA THR A 92 -23.90 6.80 3.17
C THR A 92 -23.27 7.18 4.51
N GLU A 93 -21.96 7.00 4.67
CA GLU A 93 -21.24 7.42 5.87
C GLU A 93 -21.30 8.95 6.03
N ARG A 94 -21.16 9.69 4.93
CA ARG A 94 -21.23 11.17 4.92
C ARG A 94 -22.62 11.68 5.27
N GLU A 95 -23.66 11.08 4.73
CA GLU A 95 -25.06 11.43 5.03
C GLU A 95 -25.41 11.17 6.49
N LYS A 96 -24.88 10.09 7.09
CA LYS A 96 -25.08 9.75 8.50
C LYS A 96 -24.14 10.48 9.47
N HIS A 97 -23.43 11.51 9.00
CA HIS A 97 -22.46 12.29 9.79
C HIS A 97 -21.37 11.43 10.46
N HIS A 98 -20.95 10.36 9.77
CA HIS A 98 -19.86 9.49 10.16
C HIS A 98 -20.08 8.83 11.53
N PRO A 99 -21.02 7.89 11.65
CA PRO A 99 -21.20 7.15 12.89
C PRO A 99 -19.93 6.34 13.23
N PRO A 100 -19.63 6.11 14.53
CA PRO A 100 -18.46 5.32 14.92
C PRO A 100 -18.57 3.85 14.49
N SER A 101 -19.78 3.31 14.35
CA SER A 101 -20.10 1.95 13.88
C SER A 101 -20.23 1.82 12.36
N ALA A 102 -19.81 2.83 11.58
CA ALA A 102 -19.97 2.86 10.12
C ALA A 102 -19.38 1.61 9.42
N PHE A 103 -18.26 1.09 9.91
CA PHE A 103 -17.65 -0.12 9.35
C PHE A 103 -18.60 -1.33 9.43
N SER A 104 -19.12 -1.64 10.63
CA SER A 104 -20.02 -2.80 10.81
C SER A 104 -21.43 -2.59 10.27
N GLU A 105 -21.99 -1.38 10.36
CA GLU A 105 -23.39 -1.12 9.96
C GLU A 105 -23.55 -0.81 8.47
N ILE A 106 -22.55 -0.19 7.84
CA ILE A 106 -22.66 0.31 6.46
C ILE A 106 -21.80 -0.50 5.50
N LEU A 107 -20.53 -0.78 5.84
CA LEU A 107 -19.61 -1.46 4.93
C LEU A 107 -19.80 -2.98 4.90
N VAL A 108 -19.87 -3.62 6.07
CA VAL A 108 -19.98 -5.09 6.19
C VAL A 108 -21.12 -5.69 5.34
N PRO A 109 -22.34 -5.11 5.30
CA PRO A 109 -23.44 -5.66 4.48
C PRO A 109 -23.20 -5.62 2.97
N GLN A 110 -22.27 -4.78 2.49
CA GLN A 110 -21.97 -4.61 1.07
C GLN A 110 -20.93 -5.62 0.55
N LEU A 111 -20.28 -6.37 1.43
CA LEU A 111 -19.14 -7.22 1.08
C LEU A 111 -19.51 -8.70 1.10
N PRO A 112 -19.08 -9.48 0.09
CA PRO A 112 -19.15 -10.94 0.15
C PRO A 112 -18.40 -11.49 1.39
N PRO A 113 -18.88 -12.57 2.04
CA PRO A 113 -18.28 -13.10 3.27
C PRO A 113 -16.78 -13.41 3.17
N ALA A 114 -16.34 -13.98 2.04
CA ALA A 114 -14.92 -14.30 1.82
C ALA A 114 -14.05 -13.03 1.74
N HIS A 115 -14.53 -11.99 1.06
CA HIS A 115 -13.84 -10.71 0.95
C HIS A 115 -13.80 -9.98 2.29
N LEU A 116 -14.88 -10.04 3.07
CA LEU A 116 -14.93 -9.50 4.42
C LEU A 116 -13.91 -10.17 5.34
N GLN A 117 -13.82 -11.51 5.31
CA GLN A 117 -12.86 -12.25 6.12
C GLN A 117 -11.42 -11.85 5.78
N LEU A 118 -11.11 -11.71 4.49
CA LEU A 118 -9.81 -11.25 4.00
C LEU A 118 -9.53 -9.80 4.44
N LEU A 119 -10.52 -8.91 4.34
CA LEU A 119 -10.42 -7.51 4.75
C LEU A 119 -10.10 -7.41 6.24
N VAL A 120 -10.93 -8.02 7.09
CA VAL A 120 -10.79 -7.94 8.56
C VAL A 120 -9.44 -8.49 9.00
N SER A 121 -9.05 -9.68 8.51
CA SER A 121 -7.75 -10.29 8.84
C SER A 121 -6.58 -9.39 8.43
N THR A 122 -6.69 -8.73 7.26
CA THR A 122 -5.66 -7.81 6.78
C THR A 122 -5.60 -6.54 7.63
N LEU A 123 -6.75 -5.98 7.99
CA LEU A 123 -6.80 -4.76 8.79
C LEU A 123 -6.39 -4.98 10.25
N GLU A 124 -6.61 -6.15 10.82
CA GLU A 124 -6.08 -6.54 12.14
C GLU A 124 -4.54 -6.55 12.13
N LEU A 125 -3.94 -7.11 11.07
CA LEU A 125 -2.49 -7.07 10.88
C LEU A 125 -1.99 -5.63 10.73
N VAL A 126 -2.66 -4.81 9.92
CA VAL A 126 -2.32 -3.38 9.75
C VAL A 126 -2.45 -2.62 11.06
N SER A 127 -3.50 -2.85 11.83
CA SER A 127 -3.72 -2.27 13.16
C SER A 127 -2.59 -2.62 14.12
N SER A 128 -2.20 -3.89 14.19
CA SER A 128 -1.12 -4.37 15.04
C SER A 128 0.24 -3.72 14.69
N LEU A 129 0.56 -3.62 13.40
CA LEU A 129 1.77 -2.96 12.92
C LEU A 129 1.74 -1.45 13.13
N ALA A 130 0.60 -0.80 12.86
CA ALA A 130 0.43 0.64 13.01
C ALA A 130 0.45 1.08 14.49
N ALA A 131 0.00 0.24 15.42
CA ALA A 131 0.11 0.50 16.85
C ALA A 131 1.58 0.62 17.32
N HIS A 132 2.53 0.03 16.58
CA HIS A 132 3.96 0.04 16.86
C HIS A 132 4.76 0.86 15.84
N SER A 133 4.12 1.85 15.18
CA SER A 133 4.71 2.62 14.08
C SER A 133 6.05 3.31 14.43
N GLU A 134 6.25 3.67 15.70
CA GLU A 134 7.48 4.31 16.17
C GLU A 134 8.67 3.35 16.19
N ARG A 135 8.43 2.06 16.44
CA ARG A 135 9.48 1.04 16.51
C ARG A 135 9.80 0.45 15.14
N ASN A 136 8.79 0.28 14.30
CA ASN A 136 8.96 -0.36 12.98
C ASN A 136 9.12 0.65 11.83
N GLY A 137 8.94 1.95 12.07
CA GLY A 137 9.11 3.02 11.09
C GLY A 137 8.04 3.08 9.98
N ILE A 138 6.95 2.31 10.11
CA ILE A 138 5.88 2.25 9.12
C ILE A 138 4.53 2.65 9.73
N SER A 139 3.86 3.63 9.14
CA SER A 139 2.53 4.07 9.57
C SER A 139 1.42 3.25 8.93
N GLY A 140 0.24 3.24 9.54
CA GLY A 140 -0.96 2.61 8.95
C GLY A 140 -1.24 3.12 7.53
N SER A 141 -1.15 4.42 7.31
CA SER A 141 -1.29 5.04 5.98
C SER A 141 -0.30 4.48 4.93
N LYS A 142 0.97 4.28 5.31
CA LYS A 142 1.95 3.68 4.40
C LYS A 142 1.56 2.23 4.09
N LEU A 143 1.17 1.45 5.11
CA LEU A 143 0.76 0.05 4.94
C LEU A 143 -0.45 -0.07 4.01
N THR A 144 -1.51 0.69 4.26
CA THR A 144 -2.72 0.67 3.43
C THR A 144 -2.41 1.11 2.00
N LYS A 145 -1.52 2.10 1.81
CA LYS A 145 -1.04 2.49 0.49
C LYS A 145 -0.28 1.37 -0.24
N PHE A 146 0.57 0.62 0.47
CA PHE A 146 1.32 -0.49 -0.13
C PHE A 146 0.43 -1.67 -0.55
N ILE A 147 -0.62 -1.98 0.22
CA ILE A 147 -1.43 -3.20 0.02
C ILE A 147 -2.78 -2.94 -0.67
N GLY A 148 -3.25 -1.70 -0.72
CA GLY A 148 -4.60 -1.33 -1.14
C GLY A 148 -5.01 -1.88 -2.50
N LEU A 149 -4.19 -1.68 -3.53
CA LEU A 149 -4.46 -2.20 -4.87
C LEU A 149 -4.54 -3.73 -4.90
N TRP A 150 -3.62 -4.40 -4.20
CA TRP A 150 -3.54 -5.86 -4.21
C TRP A 150 -4.72 -6.51 -3.47
N LEU A 151 -5.25 -5.83 -2.47
CA LEU A 151 -6.37 -6.29 -1.66
C LEU A 151 -7.73 -5.98 -2.28
N LEU A 152 -7.93 -4.75 -2.78
CA LEU A 152 -9.26 -4.25 -3.13
C LEU A 152 -9.59 -4.30 -4.63
N ALA A 153 -8.60 -4.51 -5.51
CA ALA A 153 -8.84 -4.57 -6.94
C ALA A 153 -8.78 -6.02 -7.46
N ALA A 154 -9.86 -6.47 -8.10
CA ALA A 154 -9.88 -7.75 -8.81
C ALA A 154 -8.97 -7.69 -10.05
N GLN A 155 -9.06 -6.57 -10.79
CA GLN A 155 -8.16 -6.26 -11.89
C GLN A 155 -7.10 -5.23 -11.45
N ARG A 156 -5.83 -5.68 -11.42
CA ARG A 156 -4.69 -4.88 -10.93
C ARG A 156 -3.95 -4.13 -12.03
N THR A 157 -4.12 -4.57 -13.27
CA THR A 157 -3.51 -4.03 -14.48
C THR A 157 -4.57 -4.00 -15.58
N GLU A 158 -4.56 -2.95 -16.39
CA GLU A 158 -5.48 -2.80 -17.54
C GLU A 158 -4.66 -2.89 -18.83
N ASP A 159 -5.31 -3.26 -19.93
CA ASP A 159 -4.63 -3.33 -21.22
C ASP A 159 -4.28 -1.92 -21.70
N GLY A 160 -3.00 -1.69 -22.01
CA GLY A 160 -2.50 -0.37 -22.39
C GLY A 160 -2.24 0.60 -21.23
N ASP A 161 -2.24 0.11 -19.98
CA ASP A 161 -1.99 0.91 -18.78
C ASP A 161 -0.57 1.51 -18.80
N ASP A 162 -0.49 2.84 -18.75
CA ASP A 162 0.76 3.55 -18.58
C ASP A 162 1.12 3.69 -17.09
N TRP A 163 2.35 4.11 -16.79
CA TRP A 163 2.78 4.25 -15.40
C TRP A 163 1.92 5.26 -14.62
N ALA A 164 1.46 6.34 -15.28
CA ALA A 164 0.66 7.37 -14.63
C ALA A 164 -0.72 6.83 -14.21
N SER A 165 -1.39 6.10 -15.10
CA SER A 165 -2.69 5.48 -14.85
C SER A 165 -2.58 4.37 -13.81
N PHE A 166 -1.57 3.51 -13.90
CA PHE A 166 -1.27 2.52 -12.87
C PHE A 166 -1.08 3.17 -11.50
N TYR A 167 -0.23 4.21 -11.44
CA TYR A 167 0.08 4.90 -10.19
C TYR A 167 -1.15 5.59 -9.60
N ALA A 168 -2.00 6.20 -10.43
CA ALA A 168 -3.24 6.82 -9.99
C ALA A 168 -4.21 5.78 -9.39
N ARG A 169 -4.35 4.61 -10.03
CA ARG A 169 -5.15 3.49 -9.50
C ARG A 169 -4.59 2.94 -8.20
N TRP A 170 -3.27 2.74 -8.14
CA TRP A 170 -2.58 2.32 -6.92
C TRP A 170 -2.78 3.32 -5.77
N GLU A 171 -2.63 4.62 -6.04
CA GLU A 171 -2.85 5.68 -5.04
C GLU A 171 -4.31 5.71 -4.57
N ARG A 172 -5.28 5.62 -5.49
CA ARG A 172 -6.71 5.60 -5.16
C ARG A 172 -7.04 4.40 -4.26
N ALA A 173 -6.64 3.18 -4.66
CA ALA A 173 -6.90 1.97 -3.88
C ALA A 173 -6.28 2.04 -2.48
N GLY A 174 -5.06 2.59 -2.37
CA GLY A 174 -4.39 2.82 -1.10
C GLY A 174 -5.16 3.76 -0.17
N ARG A 175 -5.74 4.82 -0.72
CA ARG A 175 -6.54 5.80 0.04
C ARG A 175 -7.92 5.27 0.43
N ILE A 176 -8.53 4.45 -0.43
CA ILE A 176 -9.76 3.73 -0.11
C ILE A 176 -9.52 2.82 1.09
N LEU A 177 -8.43 2.04 1.08
CA LEU A 177 -8.09 1.17 2.20
C LEU A 177 -7.73 1.95 3.46
N GLU A 178 -7.07 3.10 3.34
CA GLU A 178 -6.81 4.01 4.47
C GLU A 178 -8.11 4.48 5.12
N HIS A 179 -9.11 4.88 4.34
CA HIS A 179 -10.43 5.25 4.85
C HIS A 179 -11.05 4.08 5.61
N ILE A 180 -11.13 2.90 4.99
CA ILE A 180 -11.73 1.71 5.60
C ILE A 180 -11.02 1.32 6.90
N PHE A 181 -9.69 1.40 6.93
CA PHE A 181 -8.87 1.16 8.12
C PHE A 181 -9.21 2.12 9.26
N LEU A 182 -9.35 3.41 8.98
CA LEU A 182 -9.73 4.40 9.98
C LEU A 182 -11.17 4.18 10.49
N ALA A 183 -12.10 3.84 9.59
CA ALA A 183 -13.48 3.50 9.96
C ALA A 183 -13.52 2.26 10.87
N GLN A 184 -12.72 1.23 10.57
CA GLN A 184 -12.62 0.03 11.41
C GLN A 184 -12.04 0.35 12.79
N ILE A 185 -10.99 1.17 12.90
CA ILE A 185 -10.45 1.58 14.22
C ILE A 185 -11.54 2.27 15.05
N ARG A 186 -12.33 3.17 14.45
CA ARG A 186 -13.43 3.87 15.14
C ARG A 186 -14.49 2.90 15.64
N ASP A 187 -14.83 1.91 14.83
CA ASP A 187 -15.80 0.89 15.17
C ASP A 187 -15.28 -0.04 16.28
N GLU A 188 -14.02 -0.43 16.23
CA GLU A 188 -13.35 -1.19 17.28
C GLU A 188 -13.25 -0.42 18.61
N MET A 189 -13.02 0.89 18.56
CA MET A 189 -12.98 1.75 19.76
C MET A 189 -14.30 1.75 20.54
N THR A 190 -15.43 1.43 19.91
CA THR A 190 -16.72 1.31 20.60
C THR A 190 -16.81 0.04 21.46
N ARG A 191 -16.04 -0.99 21.12
CA ARG A 191 -16.10 -2.33 21.72
C ARG A 191 -14.92 -2.64 22.64
N LYS A 192 -13.73 -2.14 22.32
CA LYS A 192 -12.50 -2.44 23.06
C LYS A 192 -11.64 -1.19 23.25
N LYS A 193 -10.83 -1.21 24.30
CA LYS A 193 -9.83 -0.16 24.55
C LYS A 193 -8.71 -0.26 23.52
N MET A 194 -8.53 0.80 22.74
CA MET A 194 -7.51 0.84 21.68
C MET A 194 -6.17 1.38 22.15
N PRO A 195 -5.04 0.95 21.54
CA PRO A 195 -3.74 1.57 21.72
C PRO A 195 -3.76 3.06 21.41
N LEU A 196 -3.01 3.86 22.19
CA LEU A 196 -2.97 5.32 22.07
C LEU A 196 -2.68 5.79 20.64
N ARG A 197 -1.71 5.17 19.97
CA ARG A 197 -1.34 5.50 18.58
C ARG A 197 -2.48 5.31 17.59
N LEU A 198 -3.31 4.27 17.76
CA LEU A 198 -4.47 4.07 16.91
C LEU A 198 -5.58 5.08 17.22
N SER A 199 -5.79 5.43 18.50
CA SER A 199 -6.75 6.47 18.86
C SER A 199 -6.34 7.87 18.35
N GLU A 200 -5.05 8.18 18.34
CA GLU A 200 -4.52 9.44 17.79
C GLU A 200 -4.77 9.56 16.28
N LEU A 201 -4.70 8.44 15.54
CA LEU A 201 -5.01 8.44 14.11
C LEU A 201 -6.43 8.94 13.88
N VAL A 202 -7.42 8.41 14.58
CA VAL A 202 -8.84 8.71 14.34
C VAL A 202 -9.38 9.93 15.09
N ALA A 203 -8.60 10.54 15.98
CA ALA A 203 -9.03 11.65 16.84
C ALA A 203 -9.59 12.87 16.09
N SER A 204 -9.18 13.09 14.84
CA SER A 204 -9.62 14.22 14.00
C SER A 204 -10.40 13.80 12.75
N TYR A 205 -10.86 12.55 12.70
CA TYR A 205 -11.73 12.04 11.63
C TYR A 205 -12.98 12.92 11.50
N PRO A 206 -13.43 13.32 10.29
CA PRO A 206 -12.96 12.96 8.93
C PRO A 206 -11.90 13.89 8.32
N TYR A 207 -11.19 14.68 9.14
CA TYR A 207 -10.13 15.60 8.69
C TYR A 207 -10.61 16.68 7.72
N THR A 208 -11.88 17.09 7.79
CA THR A 208 -12.51 18.13 6.93
C THR A 208 -11.84 19.51 6.97
N ARG A 209 -10.92 19.75 7.90
CA ARG A 209 -10.10 20.97 7.93
C ARG A 209 -8.92 20.96 6.93
N ALA A 210 -8.65 19.83 6.28
CA ALA A 210 -7.61 19.74 5.24
C ALA A 210 -8.20 20.15 3.87
N SER A 211 -7.63 21.19 3.27
CA SER A 211 -8.18 22.09 2.25
C SER A 211 -8.38 21.53 0.82
N THR A 212 -8.36 20.21 0.62
CA THR A 212 -8.63 19.60 -0.71
C THR A 212 -9.44 18.32 -0.53
N ILE A 213 -10.73 18.40 -0.82
CA ILE A 213 -11.61 17.23 -0.94
C ILE A 213 -11.38 16.68 -2.36
N GLU A 214 -10.58 15.62 -2.46
CA GLU A 214 -10.56 14.83 -3.69
C GLU A 214 -11.88 14.05 -3.76
N GLU A 215 -12.55 14.08 -4.90
CA GLU A 215 -13.91 13.54 -5.06
C GLU A 215 -13.98 12.05 -4.68
N GLY A 216 -14.89 11.74 -3.75
CA GLY A 216 -15.12 10.39 -3.26
C GLY A 216 -14.00 9.84 -2.36
N LEU A 217 -13.09 10.66 -1.82
CA LEU A 217 -12.04 10.21 -0.90
C LEU A 217 -12.01 11.07 0.37
N LEU A 218 -11.60 10.47 1.50
CA LEU A 218 -11.35 11.24 2.73
C LEU A 218 -10.15 12.20 2.54
N PRO A 219 -10.20 13.43 3.09
CA PRO A 219 -9.05 14.31 3.16
C PRO A 219 -7.86 13.62 3.82
N ARG A 220 -6.64 13.90 3.34
CA ARG A 220 -5.42 13.22 3.83
C ARG A 220 -5.14 13.62 5.29
N PRO A 221 -5.08 12.66 6.23
CA PRO A 221 -4.63 12.93 7.59
C PRO A 221 -3.22 13.53 7.61
N ARG A 222 -2.86 14.31 8.64
CA ARG A 222 -1.49 14.82 8.81
C ARG A 222 -0.41 13.73 8.89
N LEU A 223 -0.81 12.55 9.35
CA LEU A 223 0.00 11.35 9.51
C LEU A 223 -0.01 10.44 8.25
N SER A 224 -0.67 10.88 7.18
CA SER A 224 -0.74 10.18 5.89
C SER A 224 0.47 10.49 5.00
N SER A 225 0.57 9.77 3.87
CA SER A 225 1.59 10.04 2.85
C SER A 225 1.47 11.47 2.29
N ARG A 226 2.47 12.31 2.61
CA ARG A 226 2.55 13.69 2.13
C ARG A 226 3.04 13.70 0.69
N ARG A 227 2.45 14.58 -0.12
CA ARG A 227 3.00 14.93 -1.43
C ARG A 227 3.99 16.06 -1.21
N TYR A 228 5.12 15.98 -1.90
CA TYR A 228 6.11 17.04 -1.97
C TYR A 228 6.34 17.30 -3.44
N ASP A 229 6.34 18.57 -3.81
CA ASP A 229 6.77 18.96 -5.13
C ASP A 229 8.28 18.73 -5.20
N ALA A 230 8.71 17.94 -6.18
CA ALA A 230 10.10 17.53 -6.33
C ALA A 230 10.57 17.89 -7.74
N LEU A 231 11.77 18.48 -7.83
CA LEU A 231 12.42 18.74 -9.10
C LEU A 231 13.12 17.47 -9.58
N HIS A 232 12.70 16.94 -10.73
CA HIS A 232 13.39 15.83 -11.38
C HIS A 232 14.56 16.36 -12.21
N VAL A 233 15.79 16.19 -11.71
CA VAL A 233 17.02 16.57 -12.40
C VAL A 233 17.65 15.33 -13.02
N ARG A 234 17.63 15.22 -14.35
CA ARG A 234 18.33 14.17 -15.09
C ARG A 234 19.72 14.67 -15.47
N VAL A 235 20.76 14.14 -14.83
CA VAL A 235 22.15 14.43 -15.17
C VAL A 235 22.66 13.31 -16.07
N GLU A 236 22.93 13.62 -17.34
CA GLU A 236 23.59 12.70 -18.26
C GLU A 236 25.06 13.05 -18.36
N THR A 237 25.92 12.06 -18.19
CA THR A 237 27.36 12.18 -18.44
C THR A 237 27.68 11.43 -19.72
N GLN A 238 28.12 12.14 -20.76
CA GLN A 238 28.74 11.49 -21.91
C GLN A 238 30.12 10.97 -21.51
N LEU A 239 30.51 9.79 -22.01
CA LEU A 239 31.89 9.33 -21.86
C LEU A 239 32.80 10.36 -22.55
N PRO A 240 33.87 10.82 -21.89
CA PRO A 240 34.78 11.75 -22.51
C PRO A 240 35.44 11.06 -23.71
N ASP A 241 35.32 11.65 -24.89
CA ASP A 241 36.27 11.37 -25.97
C ASP A 241 37.67 11.60 -25.38
N PHE A 242 38.60 10.66 -25.65
CA PHE A 242 39.95 10.62 -25.08
C PHE A 242 40.80 11.89 -25.31
N THR A 243 40.26 12.87 -26.04
CA THR A 243 40.85 14.17 -26.35
C THR A 243 40.42 15.28 -25.39
N THR A 244 39.40 15.07 -24.54
CA THR A 244 38.89 16.10 -23.63
C THR A 244 39.58 16.05 -22.26
N PRO A 245 40.17 17.17 -21.78
CA PRO A 245 40.83 17.20 -20.48
C PRO A 245 39.79 16.98 -19.37
N ARG A 246 40.16 16.18 -18.35
CA ARG A 246 39.28 15.91 -17.19
C ARG A 246 38.70 17.23 -16.65
N PRO A 247 37.38 17.32 -16.44
CA PRO A 247 36.76 18.50 -15.88
C PRO A 247 37.34 18.74 -14.48
N LYS A 248 37.95 19.92 -14.28
CA LYS A 248 38.58 20.34 -13.01
C LYS A 248 37.57 20.70 -11.93
N GLN A 249 36.28 20.78 -12.26
CA GLN A 249 35.23 21.24 -11.36
C GLN A 249 34.53 20.08 -10.67
N HIS A 250 34.32 20.25 -9.37
CA HIS A 250 33.58 19.29 -8.55
C HIS A 250 32.10 19.24 -8.98
N PRO A 251 31.44 18.06 -9.05
CA PRO A 251 30.06 17.93 -9.53
C PRO A 251 29.04 18.81 -8.79
N LEU A 252 29.19 18.95 -7.47
CA LEU A 252 28.34 19.82 -6.65
C LEU A 252 28.48 21.30 -7.02
N ARG A 253 29.64 21.70 -7.55
CA ARG A 253 29.86 23.08 -7.99
C ARG A 253 29.16 23.37 -9.31
N ILE A 254 29.11 22.39 -10.20
CA ILE A 254 28.31 22.45 -11.44
C ILE A 254 26.83 22.61 -11.11
N ILE A 255 26.32 21.85 -10.12
CA ILE A 255 24.92 21.97 -9.68
C ILE A 255 24.67 23.34 -9.03
N ALA A 256 25.56 23.79 -8.15
CA ALA A 256 25.45 25.10 -7.52
C ALA A 256 25.49 26.26 -8.53
N ASP A 257 26.35 26.15 -9.54
CA ASP A 257 26.47 27.14 -10.61
C ASP A 257 25.25 27.08 -11.54
N ALA A 258 24.69 25.90 -11.81
CA ALA A 258 23.44 25.75 -12.57
C ALA A 258 22.23 26.35 -11.85
N ILE A 259 22.14 26.23 -10.52
CA ILE A 259 21.08 26.86 -9.71
C ILE A 259 21.24 28.40 -9.72
N LYS A 260 22.49 28.88 -9.73
CA LYS A 260 22.80 30.32 -9.78
C LYS A 260 22.70 30.91 -11.18
N ALA A 261 22.70 30.08 -12.22
CA ALA A 261 22.61 30.54 -13.59
C ALA A 261 21.27 31.25 -13.81
N GLU A 262 21.33 32.46 -14.34
CA GLU A 262 20.16 33.17 -14.82
C GLU A 262 19.75 32.56 -16.16
N VAL A 263 18.53 32.05 -16.20
CA VAL A 263 17.95 31.46 -17.40
C VAL A 263 17.64 32.61 -18.37
N ILE A 264 18.46 32.78 -19.40
CA ILE A 264 18.11 33.58 -20.58
C ILE A 264 17.22 32.70 -21.45
N SER A 265 15.99 32.43 -21.02
CA SER A 265 15.03 31.68 -21.83
C SER A 265 14.52 32.56 -22.96
N GLN A 266 14.83 32.21 -24.21
CA GLN A 266 14.31 32.89 -25.40
C GLN A 266 12.78 32.77 -25.56
N SER A 267 12.09 31.95 -24.74
CA SER A 267 10.67 31.65 -24.89
C SER A 267 9.81 31.77 -23.62
N GLY A 268 10.35 32.23 -22.48
CA GLY A 268 9.59 32.52 -21.24
C GLY A 268 8.81 31.35 -20.60
N GLN A 269 8.76 30.17 -21.22
CA GLN A 269 7.79 29.11 -20.93
C GLN A 269 7.99 28.41 -19.58
N TYR A 270 9.15 28.59 -18.94
CA TYR A 270 9.51 27.94 -17.67
C TYR A 270 10.05 28.91 -16.62
N GLN A 271 9.91 30.23 -16.86
CA GLN A 271 10.47 31.25 -15.99
C GLN A 271 9.81 31.27 -14.61
N ASP A 272 8.47 31.14 -14.57
CA ASP A 272 7.70 31.06 -13.33
C ASP A 272 8.07 29.83 -12.47
N ILE A 273 8.34 28.70 -13.12
CA ILE A 273 8.76 27.46 -12.44
C ILE A 273 10.18 27.62 -11.88
N TRP A 274 11.08 28.26 -12.63
CA TRP A 274 12.44 28.52 -12.19
C TRP A 274 12.51 29.49 -11.01
N ASP A 275 11.68 30.53 -11.03
CA ASP A 275 11.58 31.50 -9.93
C ASP A 275 10.96 30.87 -8.67
N ALA A 276 10.05 29.90 -8.82
CA ALA A 276 9.55 29.10 -7.71
C ALA A 276 10.61 28.17 -7.11
N ILE A 277 11.53 27.64 -7.91
CA ILE A 277 12.64 26.78 -7.46
C ILE A 277 13.75 27.57 -6.75
N LYS A 278 13.96 28.84 -7.11
CA LYS A 278 14.98 29.70 -6.48
C LYS A 278 14.64 30.15 -5.04
N ARG A 279 13.37 30.09 -4.63
CA ARG A 279 12.93 30.45 -3.28
C ARG A 279 13.16 29.32 -2.29
#